data_AF-A0A810AK78-F1
#
_entry.id   AF-A0A810AK78-F1
#
_cell.length_a   1.000
_cell.length_b   1.000
_cell.length_c   1.000
_cell.angle_alpha   90.00
_cell.angle_beta   90.00
_cell.angle_gamma   90.00
#
_symmetry.space_group_name_H-M   'P 1'
#
loop_
_entity.id
_entity.type
_entity.pdbx_description
1 polymer ?
#
loop_
_entity_poly.entity_id
_entity_poly.type
_entity_poly.pdbx_seq_one_letter_code
_entity_poly.pdbx_strand_id
1 'polypeptide(L)'
;MDDEAGSPPGPIDTNPATAFAWYLETACAGFETLLDLIDKRVHLAGTPAVGSVSVRTATIRMALVQSFIFNGRRANRLCETKKDFLPLDRIQRRLFMNGTDPLTHVRDVNEHGYEGGHSSPSLHFNGGGWIDETGLNIHGRDAVLIGPLNLSKIYPVIDRARKLAGFNSLADRIAKPVLVAR
;
A
#
# COMPACT_ATOMS: atom_id res chain seq x y z
N MET A 1 11.84 43.23 -14.39
CA MET A 1 11.73 41.87 -14.96
C MET A 1 11.66 40.97 -13.75
N ASP A 2 10.45 40.80 -13.24
CA ASP A 2 10.19 40.03 -12.04
C ASP A 2 9.78 38.63 -12.47
N ASP A 3 10.69 37.68 -12.27
CA ASP A 3 10.41 36.26 -12.44
C ASP A 3 9.45 35.83 -11.33
N GLU A 4 8.18 35.68 -11.70
CA GLU A 4 7.14 35.17 -10.83
C GLU A 4 7.46 33.70 -10.52
N ALA A 5 8.00 33.46 -9.32
CA ALA A 5 8.20 32.14 -8.76
C ALA A 5 6.87 31.38 -8.79
N GLY A 6 6.76 30.43 -9.72
CA GLY A 6 5.61 29.55 -9.85
C GLY A 6 5.28 28.95 -8.48
N SER A 7 4.13 29.33 -7.94
CA SER A 7 3.62 28.75 -6.70
C SER A 7 3.64 27.23 -6.81
N PRO A 8 3.98 26.50 -5.72
CA PRO A 8 3.96 25.04 -5.73
C PRO A 8 2.56 24.60 -6.20
N PRO A 9 2.46 23.57 -7.06
CA PRO A 9 1.17 23.10 -7.53
C PRO A 9 0.30 22.81 -6.30
N GLY A 10 -0.83 23.52 -6.22
CA GLY A 10 -1.81 23.30 -5.16
C GLY A 10 -2.25 21.84 -5.13
N PRO A 11 -2.88 21.39 -4.02
CA PRO A 11 -3.36 20.02 -3.93
C PRO A 11 -4.23 19.72 -5.15
N ILE A 12 -3.87 18.70 -5.92
CA ILE A 12 -4.68 18.23 -7.03
C ILE A 12 -6.03 17.85 -6.42
N ASP A 13 -7.10 18.57 -6.73
CA ASP A 13 -8.49 18.23 -6.37
C ASP A 13 -8.86 16.92 -7.05
N THR A 14 -8.36 15.82 -6.49
CA THR A 14 -8.58 14.48 -7.00
C THR A 14 -9.91 14.02 -6.44
N ASN A 15 -10.89 13.84 -7.33
CA ASN A 15 -12.16 13.19 -7.00
C ASN A 15 -11.91 11.95 -6.10
N PRO A 16 -12.65 11.75 -5.00
CA PRO A 16 -12.51 10.60 -4.11
C PRO A 16 -12.38 9.25 -4.82
N ALA A 17 -13.10 9.04 -5.92
CA ALA A 17 -12.98 7.82 -6.73
C ALA A 17 -11.58 7.63 -7.33
N THR A 18 -11.00 8.71 -7.86
CA THR A 18 -9.65 8.72 -8.44
C THR A 18 -8.60 8.51 -7.36
N ALA A 19 -8.73 9.21 -6.22
CA ALA A 19 -7.81 9.04 -5.09
C ALA A 19 -7.86 7.61 -4.54
N PHE A 20 -9.06 7.08 -4.29
CA PHE A 20 -9.28 5.71 -3.82
C PHE A 20 -8.55 4.70 -4.70
N ALA A 21 -8.71 4.84 -6.00
CA ALA A 21 -8.17 3.88 -6.93
C ALA A 21 -6.68 4.06 -7.21
N TRP A 22 -6.16 5.29 -7.12
CA TRP A 22 -4.72 5.55 -7.10
C TRP A 22 -4.03 4.89 -5.91
N TYR A 23 -4.65 4.94 -4.73
CA TYR A 23 -4.13 4.23 -3.55
C TYR A 23 -4.14 2.71 -3.76
N LEU A 24 -5.22 2.15 -4.30
CA LEU A 24 -5.30 0.71 -4.59
C LEU A 24 -4.23 0.27 -5.60
N GLU A 25 -4.05 1.02 -6.69
CA GLU A 25 -3.01 0.73 -7.69
C GLU A 25 -1.61 0.81 -7.10
N THR A 26 -1.31 1.88 -6.36
CA THR A 26 0.00 2.06 -5.72
C THR A 26 0.30 0.94 -4.72
N ALA A 27 -0.69 0.53 -3.93
CA ALA A 27 -0.57 -0.61 -3.03
C ALA A 27 -0.25 -1.90 -3.80
N CYS A 28 -1.07 -2.24 -4.80
CA CYS A 28 -0.90 -3.47 -5.57
C CYS A 28 0.42 -3.49 -6.34
N ALA A 29 0.78 -2.42 -7.04
CA ALA A 29 2.04 -2.35 -7.81
C ALA A 29 3.27 -2.50 -6.92
N GLY A 30 3.28 -1.87 -5.73
CA GLY A 30 4.35 -2.03 -4.75
C GLY A 30 4.46 -3.47 -4.23
N PHE A 31 3.31 -4.10 -3.92
CA PHE A 31 3.29 -5.48 -3.44
C PHE A 31 3.66 -6.48 -4.54
N GLU A 32 3.20 -6.29 -5.77
CA GLU A 32 3.58 -7.12 -6.93
C GLU A 32 5.09 -7.04 -7.19
N THR A 33 5.67 -5.83 -7.11
CA THR A 33 7.13 -5.63 -7.20
C THR A 33 7.86 -6.39 -6.08
N LEU A 34 7.33 -6.37 -4.86
CA LEU A 34 7.89 -7.15 -3.74
C LEU A 34 7.86 -8.65 -4.05
N LEU A 35 6.75 -9.16 -4.58
CA LEU A 35 6.63 -10.58 -4.93
C LEU A 35 7.62 -10.96 -6.04
N ASP A 36 7.83 -10.11 -7.04
CA ASP A 36 8.82 -10.33 -8.09
C ASP A 36 10.27 -10.26 -7.58
N LEU A 37 10.55 -9.42 -6.56
CA LEU A 37 11.84 -9.41 -5.85
C LEU A 37 12.06 -10.68 -5.02
N ILE A 38 10.99 -11.26 -4.45
CA ILE A 38 11.06 -12.52 -3.70
C ILE A 38 11.39 -13.67 -4.64
N ASP A 39 10.73 -13.72 -5.80
CA ASP A 39 10.95 -14.73 -6.84
C ASP A 39 12.25 -14.54 -7.63
N LYS A 40 13.01 -13.47 -7.35
CA LYS A 40 14.22 -13.08 -8.10
C LYS A 40 13.95 -12.82 -9.59
N ARG A 41 12.71 -12.45 -9.95
CA ARG A 41 12.35 -11.99 -11.30
C ARG A 41 12.84 -10.56 -11.55
N VAL A 42 12.91 -9.76 -10.49
CA VAL A 42 13.53 -8.44 -10.48
C VAL A 42 14.85 -8.51 -9.74
N HIS A 43 15.89 -7.94 -10.32
CA HIS A 43 17.23 -7.85 -9.71
C HIS A 43 17.55 -6.41 -9.35
N LEU A 44 18.06 -6.20 -8.15
CA LEU A 44 18.56 -4.89 -7.71
C LEU A 44 19.99 -4.70 -8.20
N ALA A 45 20.19 -3.77 -9.13
CA ALA A 45 21.52 -3.44 -9.64
C ALA A 45 22.47 -2.99 -8.52
N GLY A 46 23.70 -3.53 -8.53
CA GLY A 46 24.76 -3.17 -7.57
C GLY A 46 24.68 -3.86 -6.21
N THR A 47 24.00 -5.01 -6.09
CA THR A 47 24.10 -5.86 -4.90
C THR A 47 25.21 -6.90 -5.09
N PRO A 48 26.21 -7.00 -4.18
CA PRO A 48 27.25 -8.01 -4.29
C PRO A 48 26.64 -9.41 -4.16
N ALA A 49 27.11 -10.32 -4.99
CA ALA A 49 26.60 -11.67 -5.05
C ALA A 49 26.98 -12.48 -3.80
N VAL A 50 26.01 -13.30 -3.37
CA VAL A 50 26.10 -14.47 -2.48
C VAL A 50 25.98 -14.21 -0.96
N GLY A 51 24.94 -14.81 -0.37
CA GLY A 51 24.94 -15.26 1.02
C GLY A 51 24.09 -14.46 2.01
N SER A 52 23.99 -13.14 1.87
CA SER A 52 23.21 -12.30 2.78
C SER A 52 22.21 -11.42 2.02
N VAL A 53 21.00 -11.25 2.58
CA VAL A 53 20.11 -10.18 2.15
C VAL A 53 20.83 -8.88 2.47
N SER A 54 21.28 -8.16 1.44
CA SER A 54 21.93 -6.87 1.67
C SER A 54 20.99 -5.95 2.45
N VAL A 55 21.54 -5.11 3.34
CA VAL A 55 20.76 -4.10 4.08
C VAL A 55 19.85 -3.31 3.13
N ARG A 56 20.38 -2.96 1.94
CA ARG A 56 19.62 -2.30 0.88
C ARG A 56 18.40 -3.11 0.41
N THR A 57 18.53 -4.42 0.21
CA THR A 57 17.42 -5.30 -0.18
C THR A 57 16.37 -5.37 0.93
N ALA A 58 16.81 -5.47 2.19
CA ALA A 58 15.90 -5.46 3.34
C ALA A 58 15.15 -4.13 3.44
N THR A 59 15.83 -2.99 3.29
CA THR A 59 15.22 -1.65 3.28
C THR A 59 14.21 -1.49 2.15
N ILE A 60 14.53 -1.94 0.93
CA ILE A 60 13.60 -1.86 -0.21
C ILE A 60 12.37 -2.73 0.03
N ARG A 61 12.54 -3.96 0.54
CA ARG A 61 11.41 -4.84 0.89
C ARG A 61 10.51 -4.21 1.95
N MET A 62 11.11 -3.63 3.00
CA MET A 62 10.36 -2.92 4.03
C MET A 62 9.58 -1.73 3.46
N ALA A 63 10.22 -0.91 2.62
CA ALA A 63 9.56 0.25 2.01
C ALA A 63 8.36 -0.15 1.13
N LEU A 64 8.48 -1.24 0.36
CA LEU A 64 7.36 -1.77 -0.44
C LEU A 64 6.21 -2.29 0.44
N VAL A 65 6.54 -2.99 1.53
CA VAL A 65 5.55 -3.45 2.53
C VAL A 65 4.82 -2.29 3.20
N GLN A 66 5.57 -1.28 3.67
CA GLN A 66 4.99 -0.09 4.28
C GLN A 66 4.13 0.69 3.29
N SER A 67 4.56 0.81 2.03
CA SER A 67 3.75 1.41 0.97
C SER A 67 2.43 0.67 0.76
N PHE A 68 2.44 -0.67 0.74
CA PHE A 68 1.21 -1.47 0.62
C PHE A 68 0.25 -1.21 1.79
N ILE A 69 0.75 -1.25 3.03
CA ILE A 69 -0.05 -1.03 4.25
C ILE A 69 -0.66 0.37 4.25
N PHE A 70 0.17 1.38 3.97
CA PHE A 70 -0.23 2.78 4.03
C PHE A 70 -1.28 3.13 2.98
N ASN A 71 -1.03 2.74 1.73
CA ASN A 71 -1.97 2.99 0.64
C ASN A 71 -3.26 2.17 0.81
N GLY A 72 -3.16 0.90 1.24
CA GLY A 72 -4.32 0.08 1.58
C GLY A 72 -5.18 0.71 2.68
N ARG A 73 -4.56 1.23 3.74
CA ARG A 73 -5.27 1.90 4.84
C ARG A 73 -5.91 3.22 4.41
N ARG A 74 -5.23 4.02 3.58
CA ARG A 74 -5.80 5.25 3.00
C ARG A 74 -7.01 4.94 2.11
N ALA A 75 -6.93 3.90 1.29
CA ALA A 75 -8.08 3.42 0.51
C ALA A 75 -9.23 2.98 1.41
N ASN A 76 -8.96 2.22 2.49
CA ASN A 76 -9.97 1.85 3.49
C ASN A 76 -10.67 3.09 4.09
N ARG A 77 -9.90 4.10 4.52
CA ARG A 77 -10.46 5.34 5.09
C ARG A 77 -11.32 6.11 4.08
N LEU A 78 -10.92 6.15 2.81
CA LEU A 78 -11.76 6.73 1.76
C LEU A 78 -13.03 5.91 1.53
N CYS A 79 -12.96 4.59 1.58
CA CYS A 79 -14.12 3.71 1.48
C CYS A 79 -15.13 3.94 2.59
N GLU A 80 -14.67 4.23 3.79
CA GLU A 80 -15.52 4.56 4.94
C GLU A 80 -16.14 5.97 4.79
N THR A 81 -15.33 6.98 4.52
CA THR A 81 -15.73 8.40 4.60
C THR A 81 -16.37 8.95 3.33
N LYS A 82 -16.12 8.34 2.16
CA LYS A 82 -16.57 8.81 0.84
C LYS A 82 -17.31 7.73 0.05
N LYS A 83 -17.94 6.77 0.75
CA LYS A 83 -18.61 5.59 0.18
C LYS A 83 -19.54 5.87 -1.01
N ASP A 84 -20.21 7.02 -1.02
CA ASP A 84 -21.21 7.39 -2.04
C ASP A 84 -20.58 7.85 -3.37
N PHE A 85 -19.28 8.17 -3.34
CA PHE A 85 -18.51 8.59 -4.51
C PHE A 85 -17.72 7.43 -5.14
N LEU A 86 -17.74 6.24 -4.54
CA LEU A 86 -16.90 5.13 -4.97
C LEU A 86 -17.62 4.18 -5.93
N PRO A 87 -16.90 3.62 -6.92
CA PRO A 87 -17.43 2.64 -7.87
C PRO A 87 -17.57 1.23 -7.27
N LEU A 88 -17.88 1.13 -5.98
CA LEU A 88 -18.05 -0.14 -5.28
C LEU A 88 -19.48 -0.25 -4.76
N ASP A 89 -20.13 -1.38 -4.99
CA ASP A 89 -21.43 -1.66 -4.36
C ASP A 89 -21.29 -1.89 -2.84
N ARG A 90 -22.42 -1.94 -2.14
CA ARG A 90 -22.45 -2.10 -0.68
C ARG A 90 -21.74 -3.38 -0.19
N ILE A 91 -21.87 -4.48 -0.93
CA ILE A 91 -21.26 -5.77 -0.56
C ILE A 91 -19.75 -5.69 -0.73
N GLN A 92 -19.28 -5.17 -1.88
CA GLN A 92 -17.85 -5.01 -2.16
C GLN A 92 -17.19 -4.06 -1.17
N ARG A 93 -17.84 -2.96 -0.81
CA ARG A 93 -17.33 -2.05 0.23
C ARG A 93 -17.17 -2.75 1.57
N ARG A 94 -18.16 -3.54 2.00
CA ARG A 94 -18.07 -4.29 3.26
C ARG A 94 -16.93 -5.32 3.24
N LEU A 95 -16.82 -6.09 2.16
CA LEU A 95 -15.73 -7.07 1.99
C LEU A 95 -14.37 -6.37 2.03
N PHE A 96 -14.24 -5.25 1.32
CA PHE A 96 -13.02 -4.47 1.29
C PHE A 96 -12.65 -3.92 2.66
N MET A 97 -13.59 -3.24 3.34
CA MET A 97 -13.34 -2.67 4.66
C MET A 97 -12.96 -3.76 5.68
N ASN A 98 -13.72 -4.84 5.77
CA ASN A 98 -13.43 -5.94 6.71
C ASN A 98 -12.09 -6.62 6.42
N GLY A 99 -11.74 -6.81 5.14
CA GLY A 99 -10.47 -7.46 4.77
C GLY A 99 -9.24 -6.57 4.94
N THR A 100 -9.41 -5.24 5.02
CA THR A 100 -8.30 -4.28 5.14
C THR A 100 -8.24 -3.57 6.49
N ASP A 101 -9.27 -3.71 7.33
CA ASP A 101 -9.28 -3.20 8.71
C ASP A 101 -8.06 -3.60 9.54
N PRO A 102 -7.54 -4.86 9.44
CA PRO A 102 -6.34 -5.26 10.19
C PRO A 102 -5.09 -4.42 9.88
N LEU A 103 -5.03 -3.74 8.73
CA LEU A 103 -3.91 -2.85 8.39
C LEU A 103 -3.77 -1.67 9.37
N THR A 104 -4.84 -1.26 10.04
CA THR A 104 -4.83 -0.12 10.98
C THR A 104 -3.83 -0.34 12.11
N HIS A 105 -3.85 -1.52 12.73
CA HIS A 105 -2.99 -1.84 13.88
C HIS A 105 -1.51 -1.75 13.53
N VAL A 106 -1.13 -2.31 12.38
CA VAL A 106 0.27 -2.28 11.93
C VAL A 106 0.66 -0.87 11.46
N ARG A 107 -0.24 -0.16 10.76
CA ARG A 107 0.01 1.21 10.30
C ARG A 107 0.22 2.17 11.45
N ASP A 108 -0.60 2.10 12.49
CA ASP A 108 -0.52 3.04 13.62
C ASP A 108 0.80 2.86 14.39
N VAL A 109 1.28 1.62 14.56
CA VAL A 109 2.60 1.34 15.13
C VAL A 109 3.73 1.83 14.21
N ASN A 110 3.62 1.61 12.90
CA ASN A 110 4.65 2.02 11.93
C ASN A 110 4.74 3.54 11.71
N GLU A 111 3.64 4.28 11.86
CA GLU A 111 3.60 5.74 11.57
C GLU A 111 3.86 6.60 12.80
N HIS A 112 3.41 6.17 13.97
CA HIS A 112 3.43 7.01 15.18
C HIS A 112 4.48 6.58 16.22
N GLY A 113 5.09 5.39 16.07
CA GLY A 113 5.95 4.85 17.12
C GLY A 113 5.23 4.82 18.48
N TYR A 114 5.99 4.62 19.56
CA TYR A 114 5.47 4.72 20.92
C TYR A 114 5.27 6.21 21.31
N GLU A 115 4.32 6.90 20.69
CA GLU A 115 3.77 8.14 21.22
C GLU A 115 2.51 7.79 22.03
N GLY A 116 2.48 8.19 23.30
CA GLY A 116 1.61 7.71 24.40
C GLY A 116 0.08 7.85 24.27
N GLY A 117 -0.48 7.70 23.07
CA GLY A 117 -1.89 7.55 22.76
C GLY A 117 -2.19 6.54 21.63
N HIS A 118 -1.17 5.90 21.05
CA HIS A 118 -1.29 4.91 19.97
C HIS A 118 -0.96 3.49 20.45
N SER A 119 -1.33 2.48 19.65
CA SER A 119 -1.04 1.07 19.96
C SER A 119 0.46 0.86 20.16
N SER A 120 0.87 0.36 21.33
CA SER A 120 2.26 -0.01 21.59
C SER A 120 2.66 -1.21 20.71
N PRO A 121 3.92 -1.31 20.26
CA PRO A 121 4.42 -2.53 19.66
C PRO A 121 4.21 -3.72 20.61
N SER A 122 3.73 -4.83 20.08
CA SER A 122 3.52 -6.06 20.83
C SER A 122 4.15 -7.24 20.11
N LEU A 123 4.71 -8.18 20.88
CA LEU A 123 5.35 -9.36 20.30
C LEU A 123 4.28 -10.37 19.88
N HIS A 124 4.29 -10.74 18.61
CA HIS A 124 3.42 -11.77 18.04
C HIS A 124 4.25 -12.99 17.67
N PHE A 125 3.73 -14.19 17.97
CA PHE A 125 4.34 -15.41 17.47
C PHE A 125 3.86 -15.66 16.03
N ASN A 126 4.75 -15.49 15.06
CA ASN A 126 4.44 -15.65 13.65
C ASN A 126 5.63 -16.22 12.88
N GLY A 127 5.39 -17.17 11.96
CA GLY A 127 6.46 -17.76 11.14
C GLY A 127 7.57 -18.49 11.92
N GLY A 128 7.29 -18.98 13.14
CA GLY A 128 8.26 -19.69 13.98
C GLY A 128 9.16 -18.79 14.84
N GLY A 129 8.86 -17.49 14.93
CA GLY A 129 9.57 -16.53 15.78
C GLY A 129 8.67 -15.46 16.37
N TRP A 130 9.22 -14.65 17.27
CA TRP A 130 8.56 -13.47 17.84
C TRP A 130 8.86 -12.25 16.97
N ILE A 131 7.81 -11.61 16.46
CA ILE A 131 7.90 -10.44 15.57
C ILE A 131 6.90 -9.39 16.07
N ASP A 132 7.33 -8.13 16.15
CA ASP A 132 6.44 -7.00 16.42
C ASP A 132 5.86 -6.42 15.11
N GLU A 133 4.95 -5.46 15.23
CA GLU A 133 4.31 -4.80 14.09
C GLU A 133 5.29 -4.02 13.19
N THR A 134 6.56 -3.87 13.59
CA THR A 134 7.62 -3.24 12.80
C THR A 134 8.55 -4.25 12.12
N GLY A 135 8.52 -5.52 12.53
CA GLY A 135 9.36 -6.56 11.95
C GLY A 135 8.76 -7.19 10.70
N LEU A 136 9.58 -7.35 9.65
CA LEU A 136 9.22 -8.00 8.40
C LEU A 136 9.86 -9.39 8.32
N ASN A 137 9.05 -10.43 8.11
CA ASN A 137 9.52 -11.78 7.83
C ASN A 137 8.88 -12.31 6.54
N ILE A 138 9.70 -12.89 5.66
CA ILE A 138 9.26 -13.34 4.34
C ILE A 138 9.65 -14.80 4.16
N HIS A 139 8.65 -15.67 4.06
CA HIS A 139 8.83 -17.11 3.82
C HIS A 139 8.42 -17.54 2.39
N GLY A 140 8.30 -16.57 1.48
CA GLY A 140 7.84 -16.77 0.09
C GLY A 140 6.65 -15.89 -0.25
N ARG A 141 6.05 -16.11 -1.43
CA ARG A 141 4.93 -15.29 -1.95
C ARG A 141 3.68 -15.32 -1.07
N ASP A 142 3.42 -16.46 -0.45
CA ASP A 142 2.19 -16.69 0.33
C ASP A 142 2.34 -16.30 1.81
N ALA A 143 3.54 -15.85 2.20
CA ALA A 143 3.89 -15.58 3.59
C ALA A 143 4.81 -14.34 3.69
N VAL A 144 4.23 -13.18 3.38
CA VAL A 144 4.82 -11.86 3.68
C VAL A 144 4.22 -11.37 4.99
N LEU A 145 4.98 -11.49 6.08
CA LEU A 145 4.52 -11.29 7.45
C LEU A 145 5.03 -9.96 8.01
N ILE A 146 4.14 -9.20 8.64
CA ILE A 146 4.48 -8.01 9.44
C ILE A 146 3.64 -7.98 10.71
N GLY A 147 4.30 -8.08 11.87
CA GLY A 147 3.63 -8.40 13.14
C GLY A 147 2.67 -9.59 13.00
N PRO A 148 1.37 -9.43 13.33
CA PRO A 148 0.38 -10.50 13.22
C PRO A 148 -0.17 -10.69 11.79
N LEU A 149 0.12 -9.78 10.87
CA LEU A 149 -0.50 -9.78 9.55
C LEU A 149 0.28 -10.64 8.56
N ASN A 150 -0.45 -11.41 7.76
CA ASN A 150 0.05 -11.95 6.50
C ASN A 150 -0.54 -11.12 5.35
N LEU A 151 0.28 -10.27 4.75
CA LEU A 151 -0.13 -9.34 3.70
C LEU A 151 -0.57 -10.07 2.43
N SER A 152 -0.06 -11.28 2.17
CA SER A 152 -0.49 -12.11 1.05
C SER A 152 -1.96 -12.53 1.15
N LYS A 153 -2.55 -12.53 2.36
CA LYS A 153 -4.00 -12.77 2.56
C LYS A 153 -4.85 -11.52 2.37
N ILE A 154 -4.27 -10.33 2.55
CA ILE A 154 -4.96 -9.04 2.40
C ILE A 154 -4.93 -8.58 0.93
N TYR A 155 -3.83 -8.86 0.22
CA TYR A 155 -3.62 -8.47 -1.17
C TYR A 155 -4.81 -8.81 -2.11
N PRO A 156 -5.39 -10.02 -2.09
CA PRO A 156 -6.52 -10.34 -2.98
C PRO A 156 -7.75 -9.44 -2.78
N VAL A 157 -7.97 -8.94 -1.57
CA VAL A 157 -9.08 -8.02 -1.25
C VAL A 157 -8.82 -6.65 -1.87
N ILE A 158 -7.58 -6.15 -1.76
CA ILE A 158 -7.15 -4.88 -2.35
C ILE A 158 -7.15 -4.96 -3.87
N ASP A 159 -6.61 -6.04 -4.44
CA ASP A 159 -6.58 -6.27 -5.89
C ASP A 159 -8.00 -6.38 -6.48
N ARG A 160 -8.92 -7.05 -5.78
CA ARG A 160 -10.33 -7.08 -6.19
C ARG A 160 -10.93 -5.67 -6.23
N ALA A 161 -10.69 -4.86 -5.20
CA ALA A 161 -11.17 -3.48 -5.18
C ALA A 161 -10.52 -2.63 -6.29
N ARG A 162 -9.23 -2.84 -6.58
CA ARG A 162 -8.51 -2.19 -7.70
C ARG A 162 -9.20 -2.46 -9.03
N LYS A 163 -9.51 -3.73 -9.31
CA LYS A 163 -10.22 -4.16 -10.53
C LYS A 163 -11.61 -3.54 -10.64
N LEU A 164 -12.37 -3.56 -9.54
CA LEU A 164 -13.71 -2.96 -9.50
C LEU A 164 -13.71 -1.44 -9.62
N ALA A 165 -12.64 -0.78 -9.15
CA ALA A 165 -12.46 0.65 -9.34
C ALA A 165 -12.19 1.05 -10.80
N GLY A 166 -12.07 0.08 -11.71
CA GLY A 166 -11.97 0.29 -13.15
C GLY A 166 -10.58 0.71 -13.60
N PHE A 167 -9.53 0.28 -12.90
CA PHE A 167 -8.15 0.48 -13.32
C PHE A 167 -7.69 -0.69 -14.18
N ASN A 168 -7.73 -0.48 -15.49
CA ASN A 168 -6.81 -1.13 -16.42
C ASN A 168 -5.58 -0.22 -16.52
N SER A 169 -4.72 -0.23 -15.49
CA SER A 169 -3.55 0.63 -15.33
C SER A 169 -3.82 2.15 -15.32
N LEU A 170 -3.20 2.89 -14.40
CA LEU A 170 -3.21 4.36 -14.34
C LEU A 170 -2.73 5.04 -15.65
N ALA A 171 -2.03 4.31 -16.53
CA ALA A 171 -1.49 4.83 -17.78
C ALA A 171 -2.59 5.38 -18.72
N ASP A 172 -3.75 4.72 -18.80
CA ASP A 172 -4.82 5.10 -19.73
C ASP A 172 -5.61 6.34 -19.28
N ARG A 173 -5.58 6.68 -17.99
CA ARG A 173 -6.34 7.81 -17.42
C ARG A 173 -5.53 9.09 -17.31
N ILE A 174 -4.22 9.00 -17.14
CA ILE A 174 -3.31 10.16 -17.20
C ILE A 174 -3.18 10.67 -18.65
N ALA A 175 -3.33 9.78 -19.64
CA ALA A 175 -3.26 10.12 -21.06
C ALA A 175 -4.48 10.87 -21.62
N LYS A 176 -5.57 11.02 -20.87
CA LYS A 176 -6.72 11.85 -21.27
C LYS A 176 -6.73 13.16 -20.49
N PRO A 177 -6.19 14.26 -21.06
CA PRO A 177 -6.53 15.58 -20.54
C PRO A 177 -8.04 15.74 -20.66
N VAL A 178 -8.70 16.01 -19.53
CA VAL A 178 -10.09 16.45 -19.52
C VAL A 178 -10.10 17.83 -20.17
N LEU A 179 -10.36 17.87 -21.47
CA LEU A 179 -10.75 19.10 -22.16
C LEU A 179 -12.08 19.54 -21.53
N VAL A 180 -12.00 20.43 -20.55
CA VAL A 180 -13.16 21.20 -20.09
C VAL A 180 -13.41 22.22 -21.19
N ALA A 181 -14.37 21.92 -22.07
CA ALA A 181 -14.89 22.89 -23.01
C ALA A 181 -15.60 24.01 -22.23
N ARG A 182 -15.14 25.24 -22.40
CA ARG A 182 -15.93 26.46 -22.28
C ARG A 182 -15.70 27.30 -23.53
#